data_AF-A0A3N1GTS6-F1
#
_entry.id   AF-A0A3N1GTS6-F1
#
_cell.length_a   1.000
_cell.length_b   1.000
_cell.length_c   1.000
_cell.angle_alpha   90.00
_cell.angle_beta   90.00
_cell.angle_gamma   90.00
#
_symmetry.space_group_name_H-M   'P 1'
#
loop_
_entity.id
_entity.type
_entity.pdbx_description
1 polymer ?
#
loop_
_entity_poly.entity_id
_entity_poly.type
_entity_poly.pdbx_seq_one_letter_code
_entity_poly.pdbx_strand_id
1 'polypeptide(L)'
;MLVFGLFAGMVGPAIANAALHEVTGQDAGLASGVQQAVQQVGSGLGLAVLMMLALRHSGGDAASLDNAALTDGYVLAFRVAAGVLIVAAVLVLTLMERVSSQPRMAHAEV
;
A
#
# COMPACT_ATOMS: atom_id res chain seq x y z
N MET A 1 16.53 2.17 2.97
CA MET A 1 15.73 3.29 2.44
C MET A 1 15.82 3.46 0.93
N LEU A 2 16.96 3.21 0.27
CA LEU A 2 17.07 3.33 -1.20
C LEU A 2 16.07 2.46 -1.98
N VAL A 3 15.98 1.17 -1.63
CA VAL A 3 15.06 0.23 -2.29
C VAL A 3 13.61 0.69 -2.15
N PHE A 4 13.17 0.96 -0.92
CA PHE A 4 11.83 1.47 -0.64
C PHE A 4 11.54 2.78 -1.39
N GLY A 5 12.46 3.74 -1.36
CA GLY A 5 12.30 5.03 -2.04
C GLY A 5 12.15 4.90 -3.55
N LEU A 6 12.93 4.01 -4.18
CA LEU A 6 12.82 3.72 -5.61
C LEU A 6 11.42 3.19 -5.97
N PHE A 7 10.94 2.17 -5.24
CA PHE A 7 9.64 1.58 -5.51
C PHE A 7 8.48 2.52 -5.18
N ALA A 8 8.55 3.23 -4.05
CA ALA A 8 7.54 4.23 -3.67
C ALA A 8 7.45 5.36 -4.71
N GLY A 9 8.60 5.82 -5.23
CA GLY A 9 8.66 6.84 -6.28
C GLY A 9 8.05 6.40 -7.61
N MET A 10 8.17 5.12 -7.97
CA MET A 10 7.54 4.56 -9.18
C MET A 10 6.02 4.40 -9.03
N VAL A 11 5.56 3.97 -7.86
CA VAL A 11 4.13 3.66 -7.61
C VAL A 11 3.28 4.92 -7.41
N GLY A 12 3.83 5.96 -6.78
CA GLY A 12 3.08 7.19 -6.44
C GLY A 12 2.32 7.82 -7.62
N PRO A 13 2.99 8.14 -8.75
CA PRO A 13 2.32 8.71 -9.92
C PRO A 13 1.30 7.76 -10.55
N ALA A 14 1.57 6.45 -10.56
CA ALA A 14 0.67 5.46 -11.14
C ALA A 14 -0.66 5.37 -10.36
N ILE A 15 -0.58 5.36 -9.02
CA ILE A 15 -1.77 5.37 -8.15
C ILE A 15 -2.55 6.68 -8.31
N ALA A 16 -1.87 7.83 -8.28
CA ALA A 16 -2.52 9.12 -8.43
C ALA A 16 -3.25 9.25 -9.78
N ASN A 17 -2.63 8.77 -10.85
CA ASN A 17 -3.25 8.71 -12.17
C ASN A 17 -4.46 7.78 -12.19
N ALA A 18 -4.35 6.58 -11.59
CA ALA A 18 -5.44 5.62 -11.52
C ALA A 18 -6.66 6.13 -10.71
N ALA A 19 -6.43 6.83 -9.60
CA ALA A 19 -7.53 7.39 -8.80
C ALA A 19 -8.29 8.52 -9.50
N LEU A 20 -7.68 9.16 -10.48
CA LEU A 20 -8.29 10.21 -11.29
C LEU A 20 -8.77 9.70 -12.65
N HIS A 21 -8.46 8.45 -13.03
CA HIS A 21 -8.98 7.85 -14.25
C HIS A 21 -10.51 7.80 -14.19
N GLU A 22 -11.17 8.28 -15.25
CA GLU A 22 -12.63 8.38 -15.40
C GLU A 22 -13.36 9.39 -14.50
N VAL A 23 -12.64 10.15 -13.66
CA VAL A 23 -13.25 11.13 -12.76
C VAL A 23 -13.41 12.48 -13.48
N THR A 24 -14.60 13.09 -13.39
CA THR A 24 -14.84 14.44 -13.92
C THR A 24 -14.07 15.49 -13.11
N GLY A 25 -13.75 16.65 -13.71
CA GLY A 25 -13.00 17.70 -13.01
C GLY A 25 -13.67 18.19 -11.71
N GLN A 26 -14.99 18.03 -11.59
CA GLN A 26 -15.78 18.42 -10.42
C GLN A 26 -15.64 17.42 -9.25
N ASP A 27 -15.32 16.15 -9.55
CA ASP A 27 -15.20 15.07 -8.58
C ASP A 27 -13.75 14.75 -8.19
N ALA A 28 -12.76 15.39 -8.83
CA ALA A 28 -11.33 15.14 -8.59
C ALA A 28 -10.92 15.36 -7.13
N GLY A 29 -11.53 16.34 -6.45
CA GLY A 29 -11.31 16.58 -5.03
C GLY A 29 -11.82 15.45 -4.14
N LEU A 30 -12.98 14.88 -4.47
CA LEU A 30 -13.57 13.72 -3.79
C LEU A 30 -12.70 12.48 -4.00
N ALA A 31 -12.27 12.21 -5.23
CA ALA A 31 -11.41 11.07 -5.55
C ALA A 31 -10.06 11.12 -4.81
N SER A 32 -9.41 12.29 -4.80
CA SER A 32 -8.17 12.50 -4.06
C SER A 32 -8.35 12.35 -2.54
N GLY A 33 -9.45 12.90 -2.00
CA GLY A 33 -9.80 12.74 -0.59
C GLY A 33 -10.00 11.28 -0.18
N VAL A 34 -10.76 10.52 -0.98
CA VAL A 34 -10.98 9.08 -0.77
C VAL A 34 -9.66 8.32 -0.85
N GLN A 35 -8.82 8.61 -1.84
CA GLN A 35 -7.51 7.98 -1.98
C GLN A 35 -6.65 8.18 -0.72
N GLN A 36 -6.55 9.43 -0.23
CA GLN A 36 -5.78 9.74 0.96
C GLN A 36 -6.33 9.06 2.21
N ALA A 37 -7.66 9.03 2.36
CA ALA A 37 -8.30 8.35 3.48
C ALA A 37 -8.00 6.84 3.47
N VAL A 38 -8.12 6.18 2.31
CA VAL A 38 -7.80 4.75 2.15
C VAL A 38 -6.33 4.48 2.46
N GLN A 39 -5.40 5.33 2.01
CA GLN A 39 -3.97 5.17 2.32
C GLN A 39 -3.69 5.29 3.82
N GLN A 40 -4.25 6.31 4.49
CA GLN A 40 -4.02 6.52 5.92
C GLN A 40 -4.65 5.39 6.76
N VAL A 41 -5.90 5.03 6.47
CA VAL A 41 -6.57 3.92 7.16
C VAL A 41 -5.83 2.60 6.93
N GLY A 42 -5.44 2.32 5.68
CA GLY A 42 -4.68 1.11 5.34
C GLY A 42 -3.34 1.02 6.07
N SER A 43 -2.58 2.12 6.12
CA SER A 43 -1.29 2.14 6.82
C SER A 43 -1.43 1.93 8.33
N GLY A 44 -2.40 2.60 8.97
CA GLY A 44 -2.68 2.42 10.40
C GLY A 44 -3.12 1.00 10.74
N LEU A 45 -4.06 0.44 9.96
CA LEU A 45 -4.55 -0.93 10.15
C LEU A 45 -3.44 -1.96 9.94
N GLY A 46 -2.63 -1.83 8.88
CA GLY A 46 -1.53 -2.74 8.61
C GLY A 46 -0.50 -2.76 9.74
N LEU A 47 -0.11 -1.58 10.23
CA LEU A 47 0.79 -1.46 11.37
C LEU A 47 0.20 -2.08 12.64
N ALA A 48 -1.07 -1.82 12.95
CA ALA A 48 -1.73 -2.37 14.12
C ALA A 48 -1.74 -3.91 14.12
N VAL A 49 -2.07 -4.52 12.99
CA VAL A 49 -2.11 -5.98 12.84
C VAL A 49 -0.71 -6.59 12.97
N LEU A 50 0.28 -6.04 12.27
CA LEU A 50 1.65 -6.56 12.31
C LEU A 50 2.30 -6.39 13.68
N MET A 51 2.07 -5.25 14.34
CA MET A 51 2.57 -5.00 15.68
C MET A 51 1.94 -5.94 16.70
N MET A 52 0.62 -6.17 16.60
CA MET A 52 -0.06 -7.14 17.46
C MET A 52 0.52 -8.55 17.26
N LEU A 53 0.77 -8.95 16.01
CA LEU A 53 1.36 -10.25 15.70
C LEU A 53 2.77 -10.39 16.29
N ALA A 54 3.62 -9.37 16.12
CA ALA A 54 4.97 -9.35 16.68
C ALA A 54 4.94 -9.52 18.19
N LEU A 55 4.14 -8.71 18.89
CA LEU A 55 4.03 -8.75 20.36
C LEU A 55 3.47 -10.07 20.88
N ARG A 56 2.46 -10.64 20.20
CA ARG A 56 1.91 -11.96 20.59
C ARG A 56 2.93 -13.07 20.44
N HIS A 57 3.78 -13.02 19.40
CA HIS A 57 4.80 -14.04 19.21
C HIS A 57 5.98 -13.88 20.18
N SER A 58 6.32 -12.64 20.53
CA SER A 58 7.40 -12.36 21.46
C SER A 58 7.09 -12.69 22.93
N GLY A 59 5.87 -13.14 23.26
CA GLY A 59 5.50 -13.54 24.64
C GLY A 59 4.66 -12.52 25.41
N GLY A 60 4.15 -11.48 24.73
CA GLY A 60 3.23 -10.50 25.32
C GLY A 60 3.93 -9.23 25.79
N ASP A 61 3.91 -8.98 27.10
CA ASP A 61 4.24 -7.67 27.69
C ASP A 61 5.67 -7.21 27.34
N ALA A 62 5.75 -6.28 26.37
CA ALA A 62 6.98 -5.77 25.80
C ALA A 62 7.96 -5.20 26.83
N ALA A 63 7.45 -4.73 27.99
CA ALA A 63 8.28 -4.20 29.06
C ALA A 63 9.13 -5.28 29.76
N SER A 64 8.77 -6.56 29.61
CA SER A 64 9.41 -7.70 30.26
C SER A 64 10.21 -8.60 29.32
N LEU A 65 10.22 -8.27 28.01
CA LEU A 65 10.81 -9.13 26.99
C LEU A 65 12.31 -8.88 26.79
N ASP A 66 13.05 -9.97 26.65
CA ASP A 66 14.44 -9.91 26.22
C ASP A 66 14.53 -9.50 24.73
N ASN A 67 15.64 -8.86 24.34
CA ASN A 67 15.87 -8.35 22.99
C ASN A 67 15.78 -9.46 21.93
N ALA A 68 16.15 -10.69 22.29
CA ALA A 68 16.05 -11.85 21.42
C ALA A 68 14.58 -12.21 21.11
N ALA A 69 13.70 -12.19 22.10
CA ALA A 69 12.27 -12.49 21.94
C ALA A 69 11.56 -11.42 21.10
N LEU A 70 11.90 -10.14 21.31
CA LEU A 70 11.40 -9.03 20.48
C LEU A 70 11.83 -9.18 19.02
N THR A 71 13.10 -9.48 18.78
CA THR A 71 13.63 -9.66 17.41
C THR A 71 12.92 -10.80 16.68
N ASP A 72 12.70 -11.94 17.36
CA ASP A 72 12.03 -13.10 16.76
C ASP A 72 10.57 -12.78 16.34
N GLY A 73 9.84 -12.04 17.18
CA GLY A 73 8.50 -11.57 16.85
C GLY A 73 8.47 -10.62 15.64
N TYR A 74 9.41 -9.68 15.56
CA TYR A 74 9.52 -8.79 14.39
C TYR A 74 9.90 -9.56 13.12
N VAL A 75 10.80 -10.54 13.21
CA VAL A 75 11.17 -11.39 12.07
C VAL A 75 9.95 -12.15 11.55
N LEU A 76 9.14 -12.74 12.43
CA LEU A 76 7.88 -13.37 12.03
C LEU A 76 6.93 -12.38 11.37
N ALA A 77 6.73 -11.20 11.98
CA ALA A 77 5.84 -10.18 11.43
C ALA A 77 6.29 -9.71 10.04
N PHE A 78 7.59 -9.53 9.80
CA PHE A 78 8.11 -9.18 8.48
C PHE A 78 7.94 -10.31 7.45
N ARG A 79 8.08 -11.58 7.86
CA ARG A 79 7.81 -12.73 6.96
C ARG A 79 6.36 -12.79 6.55
N VAL A 80 5.44 -12.53 7.49
CA VAL A 80 4.00 -12.45 7.19
C VAL A 80 3.71 -11.26 6.28
N ALA A 81 4.28 -10.08 6.56
CA ALA A 81 4.15 -8.91 5.69
C ALA A 81 4.64 -9.19 4.27
N ALA A 82 5.77 -9.89 4.11
CA ALA A 82 6.27 -10.30 2.79
C ALA A 82 5.29 -11.24 2.07
N GLY A 83 4.70 -12.21 2.77
CA GLY A 83 3.66 -13.08 2.21
C GLY A 83 2.43 -12.31 1.75
N VAL A 84 1.95 -11.36 2.56
CA VAL A 84 0.83 -10.48 2.22
C VAL A 84 1.14 -9.64 0.98
N LEU A 85 2.35 -9.08 0.88
CA LEU A 85 2.78 -8.31 -0.30
C LEU A 85 2.84 -9.18 -1.56
N ILE A 86 3.28 -10.43 -1.46
CA ILE A 86 3.27 -11.38 -2.59
C ILE A 86 1.83 -11.65 -3.04
N VAL A 87 0.91 -11.91 -2.11
CA VAL A 87 -0.51 -12.11 -2.44
C VAL A 87 -1.10 -10.86 -3.09
N ALA A 88 -0.81 -9.67 -2.55
CA ALA A 88 -1.25 -8.41 -3.15
C ALA A 88 -0.67 -8.22 -4.56
N ALA A 89 0.59 -8.56 -4.79
CA ALA A 89 1.21 -8.50 -6.12
C ALA A 89 0.52 -9.45 -7.11
N VAL A 90 0.20 -10.68 -6.69
CA VAL A 90 -0.56 -11.64 -7.51
C VAL A 90 -1.97 -11.10 -7.80
N LEU A 91 -2.66 -10.53 -6.82
CA LEU A 91 -3.97 -9.92 -7.01
C LEU A 91 -3.90 -8.77 -8.03
N VAL A 92 -2.92 -7.88 -7.91
CA VAL A 92 -2.72 -6.81 -8.90
C VAL A 92 -2.44 -7.40 -10.29
N LEU A 93 -1.56 -8.39 -10.41
CA LEU A 93 -1.25 -9.00 -11.71
C LEU A 93 -2.45 -9.71 -12.36
N THR A 94 -3.39 -10.23 -11.55
CA THR A 94 -4.54 -11.01 -12.03
C THR A 94 -5.80 -10.17 -12.21
N LEU A 95 -6.02 -9.14 -11.39
CA LEU A 95 -7.20 -8.28 -11.44
C LEU A 95 -7.01 -7.00 -12.25
N MET A 96 -5.77 -6.50 -12.39
CA MET A 96 -5.57 -5.20 -13.04
C MET A 96 -5.81 -5.31 -14.54
N GLU A 97 -6.85 -4.63 -15.01
CA GLU A 97 -7.23 -4.59 -16.42
C GLU A 97 -6.15 -3.89 -17.24
N ARG A 98 -5.88 -4.39 -18.45
CA ARG A 98 -4.95 -3.73 -19.37
C ARG A 98 -5.59 -2.45 -19.90
N VAL A 99 -5.30 -1.32 -19.27
CA VAL A 99 -5.66 -0.01 -19.81
C VAL A 99 -4.91 0.19 -21.12
N SER A 100 -5.61 0.11 -22.24
CA SER A 100 -5.06 0.51 -23.53
C SER A 100 -4.86 2.02 -23.50
N SER A 101 -3.62 2.48 -23.49
CA SER A 101 -3.26 3.90 -23.65
C SER A 101 -3.63 4.37 -25.05
N GLN A 102 -4.92 4.55 -25.34
CA GLN A 102 -5.34 5.29 -26.52
C GLN A 102 -5.02 6.76 -26.23
N PRO A 103 -4.07 7.38 -26.95
CA PRO A 103 -3.81 8.80 -26.81
C PRO A 103 -5.11 9.53 -27.15
N ARG A 104 -5.68 10.27 -26.21
CA ARG A 104 -6.81 11.14 -26.47
C ARG A 104 -6.35 12.19 -27.48
N MET A 105 -6.69 11.97 -28.75
CA MET A 105 -6.34 12.85 -29.86
C MET A 105 -6.93 14.24 -29.56
N ALA A 106 -6.05 15.20 -29.28
CA ALA A 106 -6.37 16.60 -29.03
C ALA A 106 -6.78 17.32 -30.35
N HIS A 107 -7.78 16.78 -31.04
CA HIS A 107 -8.35 17.35 -32.27
C HIS A 107 -9.88 17.40 -32.15
N ALA A 108 -10.40 18.12 -31.15
CA ALA A 108 -11.82 18.48 -31.10
C ALA A 108 -12.14 19.68 -30.18
N GLU A 109 -11.18 20.56 -29.89
CA GLU A 109 -11.49 21.88 -29.30
C GLU A 109 -10.80 22.95 -30.15
N VAL A 110 -11.54 23.43 -31.16
CA VAL A 110 -11.32 24.70 -31.86
C VAL A 110 -12.63 25.48 -31.74
#